data_AF-A0A5A9W5B2-F1
#
_entry.id   AF-A0A5A9W5B2-F1
#
_cell.length_a   1.000
_cell.length_b   1.000
_cell.length_c   1.000
_cell.angle_alpha   90.00
_cell.angle_beta   90.00
_cell.angle_gamma   90.00
#
_symmetry.space_group_name_H-M   'P 1'
#
loop_
_entity.id
_entity.type
_entity.pdbx_description
1 polymer ?
#
loop_
_entity_poly.entity_id
_entity_poly.type
_entity_poly.pdbx_seq_one_letter_code
_entity_poly.pdbx_strand_id
1 'polypeptide(L)'
;MTDFGVEVTADEIVENLGFFDSWEDRYRYIIDLGKELPPLDSAFQVEAYQVKGCQSLVWVVPEFHEGLLHFQADSNSHIVKGLLAVVLAAYNAKAPSEILAFNIEDYFTQLNLIKHLSPSRGNGLRAMVQRIRDLAAQV
;
A
#
# COMPACT_ATOMS: atom_id res chain seq x y z
N MET A 1 -0.24 -13.37 11.24
CA MET A 1 -0.01 -11.98 10.83
C MET A 1 -0.02 -12.03 9.32
N THR A 2 -0.93 -11.30 8.66
CA THR A 2 -1.19 -11.45 7.23
C THR A 2 0.03 -11.04 6.41
N ASP A 3 0.48 -11.89 5.48
CA ASP A 3 1.61 -11.60 4.61
C ASP A 3 1.14 -10.97 3.29
N PHE A 4 1.08 -9.63 3.25
CA PHE A 4 0.71 -8.89 2.04
C PHE A 4 1.72 -9.12 0.92
N GLY A 5 1.24 -9.34 -0.30
CA GLY A 5 2.07 -9.68 -1.45
C GLY A 5 2.31 -11.19 -1.64
N VAL A 6 1.98 -12.00 -0.63
CA VAL A 6 2.05 -13.47 -0.64
C VAL A 6 0.68 -14.11 -0.39
N GLU A 7 0.08 -13.88 0.78
CA GLU A 7 -1.24 -14.38 1.18
C GLU A 7 -2.38 -13.44 0.80
N VAL A 8 -2.11 -12.13 0.75
CA VAL A 8 -3.05 -11.12 0.26
C VAL A 8 -2.39 -10.40 -0.91
N THR A 9 -2.77 -10.83 -2.11
CA THR A 9 -2.24 -10.37 -3.38
C THR A 9 -3.09 -9.26 -4.00
N ALA A 10 -2.53 -8.57 -4.99
CA ALA A 10 -3.29 -7.59 -5.77
C ALA A 10 -4.55 -8.21 -6.40
N ASP A 11 -4.44 -9.40 -7.00
CA ASP A 11 -5.56 -10.08 -7.67
C ASP A 11 -6.68 -10.44 -6.68
N GLU A 12 -6.33 -10.96 -5.49
CA GLU A 12 -7.32 -11.25 -4.44
C GLU A 12 -8.02 -9.98 -3.94
N ILE A 13 -7.31 -8.84 -3.85
CA ILE A 13 -7.95 -7.57 -3.50
C ILE A 13 -8.92 -7.12 -4.60
N VAL A 14 -8.57 -7.29 -5.88
CA VAL A 14 -9.50 -7.00 -7.00
C VAL A 14 -10.74 -7.86 -6.89
N GLU A 15 -10.57 -9.18 -6.70
CA GLU A 15 -11.66 -10.13 -6.57
C GLU A 15 -12.58 -9.78 -5.37
N ASN A 16 -11.98 -9.59 -4.19
CA ASN A 16 -12.71 -9.28 -2.96
C ASN A 16 -13.49 -7.97 -3.06
N LEU A 17 -12.87 -6.91 -3.61
CA LEU A 17 -13.55 -5.64 -3.84
C LEU A 17 -14.65 -5.73 -4.91
N GLY A 18 -14.53 -6.68 -5.84
CA GLY A 18 -15.51 -6.99 -6.87
C GLY A 18 -16.84 -7.49 -6.34
N PHE A 19 -16.86 -8.18 -5.18
CA PHE A 19 -18.10 -8.68 -4.56
C PHE A 19 -18.95 -7.59 -3.89
N PHE A 20 -18.39 -6.41 -3.62
CA PHE A 20 -19.13 -5.34 -2.98
C PHE A 20 -19.83 -4.44 -4.01
N ASP A 21 -21.15 -4.34 -3.88
CA ASP A 21 -22.02 -3.50 -4.71
C ASP A 21 -21.90 -2.00 -4.38
N SER A 22 -21.62 -1.68 -3.11
CA SER A 22 -21.56 -0.30 -2.62
C SER A 22 -20.12 0.17 -2.38
N TRP A 23 -19.86 1.45 -2.64
CA TRP A 23 -18.57 2.05 -2.30
C TRP A 23 -18.34 2.08 -0.78
N GLU A 24 -19.40 2.19 0.02
CA GLU A 24 -19.29 2.22 1.48
C GLU A 24 -18.71 0.89 2.01
N ASP A 25 -19.16 -0.24 1.49
CA ASP A 25 -18.65 -1.56 1.90
C ASP A 25 -17.21 -1.77 1.43
N ARG A 26 -16.89 -1.35 0.20
CA ARG A 26 -15.49 -1.32 -0.28
C ARG A 26 -14.59 -0.48 0.63
N TYR A 27 -15.08 0.67 1.08
CA TYR A 27 -14.34 1.56 1.97
C TYR A 27 -14.10 0.92 3.35
N ARG A 28 -15.08 0.21 3.91
CA ARG A 28 -14.93 -0.55 5.16
C ARG A 28 -13.91 -1.68 5.00
N TYR A 29 -14.00 -2.45 3.92
CA TYR A 29 -13.03 -3.51 3.61
C TYR A 29 -11.60 -2.98 3.52
N ILE A 30 -11.38 -1.85 2.83
CA ILE A 30 -10.06 -1.21 2.76
C ILE A 30 -9.55 -0.83 4.16
N ILE A 31 -10.41 -0.28 5.02
CA ILE A 31 -10.03 0.02 6.41
C ILE A 31 -9.66 -1.25 7.17
N ASP A 32 -10.38 -2.35 6.96
CA ASP A 32 -10.13 -3.63 7.62
C ASP A 32 -8.80 -4.25 7.17
N LEU A 33 -8.45 -4.18 5.88
CA LEU A 33 -7.11 -4.53 5.39
C LEU A 33 -6.01 -3.77 6.14
N GLY A 34 -6.22 -2.48 6.41
CA GLY A 34 -5.29 -1.67 7.17
C GLY A 34 -5.10 -2.12 8.62
N LYS A 35 -6.08 -2.82 9.22
CA LYS A 35 -5.96 -3.37 10.58
C LYS A 35 -5.15 -4.66 10.62
N GLU A 36 -5.02 -5.35 9.49
CA GLU A 36 -4.23 -6.57 9.38
C GLU A 36 -2.73 -6.30 9.22
N LEU A 37 -2.36 -5.06 8.88
CA LEU A 37 -0.96 -4.67 8.82
C LEU A 37 -0.28 -4.83 10.19
N PRO A 38 0.93 -5.41 10.22
CA PRO A 38 1.76 -5.47 11.42
C PRO A 38 1.92 -4.09 12.07
N PRO A 39 1.94 -3.98 13.41
CA PRO A 39 2.27 -2.72 14.06
C PRO A 39 3.73 -2.34 13.73
N LEU A 40 3.95 -1.09 13.37
CA LEU A 40 5.29 -0.55 13.16
C LEU A 40 5.87 -0.08 14.50
N ASP A 41 7.10 -0.49 14.81
CA ASP A 41 7.81 -0.01 15.99
C ASP A 41 7.96 1.53 15.91
N SER A 42 7.72 2.22 17.02
CA SER A 42 7.82 3.68 17.11
C SER A 42 9.23 4.18 16.80
N ALA A 43 10.27 3.33 16.98
CA ALA A 43 11.63 3.63 16.57
C ALA A 43 11.77 3.90 15.06
N PHE A 44 10.88 3.34 14.23
CA PHE A 44 10.85 3.56 12.78
C PHE A 44 9.91 4.69 12.35
N GLN A 45 9.16 5.31 13.26
CA GLN A 45 8.29 6.45 12.98
C GLN A 45 9.09 7.77 12.93
N VAL A 46 10.14 7.80 12.11
CA VAL A 46 11.07 8.94 11.96
C VAL A 46 11.02 9.51 10.54
N GLU A 47 11.51 10.74 10.35
CA GLU A 47 11.44 11.44 9.05
C GLU A 47 12.11 10.65 7.91
N ALA A 48 13.15 9.85 8.21
CA ALA A 48 13.86 9.04 7.22
C ALA A 48 12.95 8.02 6.49
N TYR A 49 11.93 7.51 7.16
CA TYR A 49 10.97 6.56 6.60
C TYR A 49 9.64 7.21 6.21
N GLN A 50 9.49 8.51 6.45
CA GLN A 50 8.25 9.21 6.20
C GLN A 50 8.02 9.42 4.70
N VAL A 51 6.80 9.12 4.23
CA VAL A 51 6.35 9.43 2.87
C VAL A 51 5.91 10.89 2.82
N LYS A 52 6.64 11.71 2.06
CA LYS A 52 6.30 13.13 1.84
C LYS A 52 5.15 13.24 0.81
N GLY A 53 4.29 14.25 0.96
CA GLY A 53 3.16 14.48 0.05
C GLY A 53 1.82 13.84 0.48
N CYS A 54 1.80 13.10 1.57
CA CYS A 54 0.57 12.68 2.25
C CYS A 54 0.12 13.76 3.25
N GLN A 55 -1.19 14.01 3.33
CA GLN A 55 -1.75 14.87 4.39
C GLN A 55 -1.70 14.17 5.75
N SER A 56 -1.87 12.85 5.77
CA SER A 56 -1.64 11.99 6.94
C SER A 56 -0.16 11.63 7.04
N LEU A 57 0.30 11.31 8.25
CA LEU A 57 1.63 10.75 8.43
C LEU A 57 1.62 9.30 7.94
N VAL A 58 2.60 8.96 7.12
CA VAL A 58 2.80 7.63 6.56
C VAL A 58 4.28 7.31 6.64
N TRP A 59 4.61 6.10 7.08
CA TRP A 59 5.97 5.59 7.11
C TRP A 59 6.06 4.31 6.31
N VAL A 60 7.15 4.15 5.55
CA VAL A 60 7.48 2.94 4.78
C VAL A 60 8.95 2.62 5.03
N VAL A 61 9.20 1.47 5.64
CA VAL A 61 10.53 0.96 6.00
C VAL A 61 10.86 -0.20 5.07
N PRO A 62 11.84 -0.05 4.16
CA PRO A 62 12.27 -1.14 3.29
C PRO A 62 13.18 -2.12 4.03
N GLU A 63 13.02 -3.40 3.73
CA GLU A 63 13.90 -4.49 4.12
C GLU A 63 14.22 -5.32 2.88
N PHE A 64 15.50 -5.40 2.51
CA PHE A 64 15.94 -6.21 1.38
C PHE A 64 16.57 -7.49 1.91
N HIS A 65 15.95 -8.64 1.62
CA HIS A 65 16.49 -9.94 1.98
C HIS A 65 16.23 -10.94 0.86
N GLU A 66 17.21 -11.81 0.61
CA GLU A 66 17.12 -12.88 -0.40
C GLU A 66 16.69 -12.42 -1.82
N GLY A 67 17.01 -11.18 -2.19
CA GLY A 67 16.65 -10.63 -3.51
C GLY A 67 15.24 -10.03 -3.59
N LEU A 68 14.49 -10.03 -2.49
CA LEU A 68 13.13 -9.51 -2.39
C LEU A 68 13.09 -8.26 -1.50
N LEU A 69 12.22 -7.32 -1.86
CA LEU A 69 11.88 -6.16 -1.05
C LEU A 69 10.65 -6.43 -0.21
N HIS A 70 10.81 -6.23 1.09
CA HIS A 70 9.76 -6.27 2.09
C HIS A 70 9.59 -4.87 2.68
N PHE A 71 8.38 -4.56 3.15
CA PHE A 71 8.06 -3.25 3.67
C PHE A 71 7.26 -3.37 4.97
N GLN A 72 7.77 -2.77 6.04
CA GLN A 72 6.93 -2.41 7.18
C GLN A 72 6.35 -1.03 6.92
N ALA A 73 5.09 -0.83 7.25
CA ALA A 73 4.43 0.42 6.93
C ALA A 73 3.29 0.74 7.89
N ASP A 74 3.10 2.03 8.18
CA ASP A 74 2.03 2.49 9.06
C ASP A 74 1.55 3.90 8.71
N SER A 75 0.36 4.26 9.21
CA SER A 75 -0.19 5.61 9.09
C SER A 75 -1.05 5.99 10.28
N ASN A 76 -1.04 7.28 10.64
CA ASN A 76 -1.93 7.81 11.67
C ASN A 76 -3.41 7.95 11.23
N SER A 77 -3.76 7.53 10.02
CA SER A 77 -5.13 7.53 9.51
C SER A 77 -5.55 6.12 9.07
N HIS A 78 -6.67 5.63 9.60
CA HIS A 78 -7.17 4.29 9.29
C HIS A 78 -7.39 4.04 7.79
N ILE A 79 -7.98 5.00 7.08
CA ILE A 79 -8.19 4.86 5.63
C ILE A 79 -6.86 4.88 4.87
N VAL A 80 -5.91 5.72 5.26
CA VAL A 80 -4.61 5.78 4.59
C VAL A 80 -3.81 4.50 4.86
N LYS A 81 -3.91 3.95 6.08
CA LYS A 81 -3.35 2.63 6.42
C LYS A 81 -3.97 1.51 5.58
N GLY A 82 -5.28 1.57 5.33
CA GLY A 82 -5.95 0.65 4.41
C GLY A 82 -5.46 0.77 2.97
N LEU A 83 -5.32 2.00 2.45
CA LEU A 83 -4.76 2.23 1.12
C LEU A 83 -3.31 1.77 1.00
N LEU A 84 -2.53 1.89 2.08
CA LEU A 84 -1.17 1.37 2.17
C LEU A 84 -1.15 -0.16 2.07
N ALA A 85 -2.08 -0.86 2.75
CA ALA A 85 -2.24 -2.31 2.62
C ALA A 85 -2.54 -2.74 1.18
N VAL A 86 -3.41 -2.00 0.48
CA VAL A 86 -3.70 -2.22 -0.95
C VAL A 86 -2.46 -2.10 -1.83
N VAL A 87 -1.58 -1.14 -1.55
CA VAL A 87 -0.30 -0.98 -2.26
C VAL A 87 0.68 -2.10 -1.91
N LEU A 88 0.76 -2.49 -0.64
CA LEU A 88 1.65 -3.58 -0.20
C LEU A 88 1.25 -4.93 -0.80
N ALA A 89 -0.03 -5.19 -1.01
CA ALA A 89 -0.50 -6.39 -1.71
C ALA A 89 0.08 -6.52 -3.14
N ALA A 90 0.42 -5.40 -3.78
CA ALA A 90 1.04 -5.39 -5.11
C ALA A 90 2.57 -5.43 -5.07
N TYR A 91 3.20 -4.87 -4.03
CA TYR A 91 4.64 -4.59 -4.04
C TYR A 91 5.47 -5.32 -2.98
N ASN A 92 4.87 -5.83 -1.92
CA ASN A 92 5.59 -6.48 -0.84
C ASN A 92 6.02 -7.90 -1.24
N ALA A 93 7.17 -8.35 -0.72
CA ALA A 93 7.78 -9.64 -1.03
C ALA A 93 8.01 -9.86 -2.55
N LYS A 94 8.40 -8.80 -3.26
CA LYS A 94 8.69 -8.83 -4.71
C LYS A 94 10.13 -8.44 -4.99
N ALA A 95 10.68 -8.96 -6.09
CA ALA A 95 11.97 -8.49 -6.58
C ALA A 95 11.85 -7.02 -7.04
N PRO A 96 12.93 -6.22 -6.94
CA PRO A 96 12.91 -4.83 -7.39
C PRO A 96 12.44 -4.66 -8.84
N SER A 97 12.84 -5.57 -9.72
CA SER A 97 12.41 -5.59 -11.13
C SER A 97 10.90 -5.80 -11.30
N GLU A 98 10.28 -6.64 -10.47
CA GLU A 98 8.84 -6.89 -10.49
C GLU A 98 8.06 -5.65 -10.01
N ILE A 99 8.51 -4.99 -8.94
CA ILE A 99 7.92 -3.73 -8.44
C ILE A 99 7.94 -2.67 -9.53
N LEU A 100 9.07 -2.52 -10.24
CA LEU A 100 9.24 -1.52 -11.28
C LEU A 100 8.41 -1.84 -12.52
N ALA A 101 8.21 -3.12 -12.85
CA ALA A 101 7.42 -3.58 -14.01
C ALA A 101 5.91 -3.61 -13.75
N PHE A 102 5.45 -3.70 -12.51
CA PHE A 102 4.04 -3.81 -12.17
C PHE A 102 3.25 -2.56 -12.56
N ASN A 103 2.13 -2.77 -13.28
CA ASN A 103 1.25 -1.69 -13.74
C ASN A 103 0.25 -1.27 -12.67
N ILE A 104 0.71 -0.39 -11.77
CA ILE A 104 -0.07 0.09 -10.63
C ILE A 104 -1.31 0.92 -11.03
N GLU A 105 -1.25 1.64 -12.15
CA GLU A 105 -2.39 2.45 -12.60
C GLU A 105 -3.53 1.57 -13.14
N ASP A 106 -3.20 0.47 -13.82
CA ASP A 106 -4.20 -0.52 -14.23
C ASP A 106 -4.83 -1.20 -13.00
N TYR A 107 -4.02 -1.59 -12.01
CA TYR A 107 -4.53 -2.13 -10.75
C TYR A 107 -5.51 -1.16 -10.06
N PHE A 108 -5.15 0.11 -9.90
CA PHE A 108 -6.05 1.12 -9.34
C PHE A 108 -7.31 1.36 -10.18
N THR A 109 -7.22 1.18 -11.50
CA THR A 109 -8.36 1.26 -12.42
C THR A 109 -9.32 0.11 -12.20
N GLN A 110 -8.83 -1.12 -12.10
CA GLN A 110 -9.63 -2.32 -11.79
C GLN A 110 -10.34 -2.19 -10.44
N LEU A 111 -9.63 -1.68 -9.42
CA LEU A 111 -10.21 -1.39 -8.10
C LEU A 111 -11.23 -0.25 -8.11
N ASN A 112 -11.26 0.53 -9.19
CA ASN A 112 -12.13 1.69 -9.32
C ASN A 112 -11.90 2.71 -8.19
N LEU A 113 -10.66 2.77 -7.68
CA LEU A 113 -10.33 3.31 -6.36
C LEU A 113 -10.20 4.83 -6.40
N ILE A 114 -9.39 5.35 -7.33
CA ILE A 114 -8.99 6.76 -7.40
C ILE A 114 -10.18 7.70 -7.50
N LYS A 115 -11.22 7.31 -8.25
CA LYS A 115 -12.38 8.18 -8.49
C LYS A 115 -13.23 8.44 -7.24
N HIS A 116 -13.10 7.59 -6.23
CA HIS A 116 -13.85 7.71 -4.98
C HIS A 116 -13.03 8.32 -3.84
N LEU A 117 -11.74 8.57 -4.08
CA LEU A 117 -10.87 9.25 -3.14
C LEU A 117 -10.95 10.77 -3.33
N SER A 118 -10.81 11.52 -2.24
CA SER A 118 -10.59 12.95 -2.35
C SER A 118 -9.25 13.21 -3.07
N PRO A 119 -9.08 14.38 -3.73
CA PRO A 119 -7.83 14.71 -4.41
C PRO A 119 -6.59 14.56 -3.52
N SER A 120 -6.69 14.98 -2.24
CA SER A 120 -5.62 14.83 -1.24
C SER A 120 -5.22 13.36 -1.02
N ARG A 121 -6.21 12.46 -0.90
CA ARG A 121 -5.96 11.02 -0.70
C ARG A 121 -5.41 10.36 -1.97
N GLY A 122 -5.92 10.73 -3.15
CA GLY A 122 -5.37 10.25 -4.42
C GLY A 122 -3.90 10.64 -4.60
N ASN A 123 -3.53 11.87 -4.22
CA ASN A 123 -2.13 12.32 -4.25
C ASN A 123 -1.26 11.56 -3.23
N GLY A 124 -1.77 11.36 -2.01
CA GLY A 124 -1.07 10.57 -1.00
C GLY A 124 -0.83 9.12 -1.46
N LEU A 125 -1.82 8.49 -2.08
CA LEU A 125 -1.69 7.14 -2.64
C LEU A 125 -0.57 7.06 -3.69
N ARG A 126 -0.51 8.01 -4.62
CA ARG A 126 0.57 8.07 -5.61
C ARG A 126 1.92 8.36 -4.98
N ALA A 127 1.98 9.17 -3.92
CA ALA A 127 3.22 9.41 -3.18
C ALA A 127 3.77 8.14 -2.50
N MET A 128 2.88 7.31 -1.93
CA MET A 128 3.27 6.00 -1.36
C MET A 128 3.85 5.07 -2.43
N VAL A 129 3.17 4.97 -3.58
CA VAL A 129 3.65 4.20 -4.74
C VAL A 129 5.01 4.68 -5.22
N GLN A 130 5.18 5.99 -5.39
CA GLN A 130 6.44 6.57 -5.84
C GLN A 130 7.58 6.26 -4.85
N ARG A 131 7.32 6.39 -3.53
CA ARG A 131 8.32 6.07 -2.51
C ARG A 131 8.80 4.62 -2.61
N ILE A 132 7.89 3.66 -2.78
CA ILE A 132 8.24 2.25 -2.91
C ILE A 132 9.05 1.99 -4.20
N ARG A 133 8.63 2.59 -5.32
CA ARG A 133 9.36 2.47 -6.59
C ARG A 133 10.76 3.09 -6.52
N ASP A 134 10.91 4.23 -5.85
CA ASP A 134 12.21 4.87 -5.64
C ASP A 134 13.14 3.99 -4.80
N LEU A 135 12.60 3.32 -3.78
CA LEU A 135 13.34 2.35 -2.96
C LEU A 135 13.76 1.12 -3.80
N ALA A 136 12.87 0.62 -4.66
CA ALA A 136 13.17 -0.47 -5.59
C ALA A 136 14.23 -0.11 -6.63
N ALA A 137 14.29 1.14 -7.09
CA ALA A 137 15.30 1.58 -8.05
C ALA A 137 16.71 1.75 -7.44
N GLN A 138 16.86 1.64 -6.11
CA GLN A 138 18.12 1.85 -5.39
C GLN A 138 18.85 0.54 -5.03
N VAL A 139 18.23 -0.62 -5.27
CA VAL A 139 18.77 -1.95 -4.97
C VAL A 139 19.02 -2.77 -6.24
#